data_AF-A0A3D3R7A3-F1
#
_entry.id   AF-A0A3D3R7A3-F1
#
_cell.length_a   1.000
_cell.length_b   1.000
_cell.length_c   1.000
_cell.angle_alpha   90.00
_cell.angle_beta   90.00
_cell.angle_gamma   90.00
#
_symmetry.space_group_name_H-M   'P 1'
#
loop_
_entity.id
_entity.type
_entity.pdbx_description
1 polymer ?
#
loop_
_entity_poly.entity_id
_entity_poly.type
_entity_poly.pdbx_seq_one_letter_code
_entity_poly.pdbx_strand_id
1 'polypeptide(L)'
;MTLSLCEVIWVDAYMEGEWTEYSSPKTEDTLVATYGLLVHKDKKWVVLAMTYIDGKAPYWGSLWHIPRGMVKSIREIESVSKKPMLNNSEQTPPRSYPVEIKQLQSI
;
A
#
# COMPACT_ATOMS: atom_id res chain seq x y z
N MET A 1 18.70 8.87 -3.00
CA MET A 1 17.25 9.09 -3.15
C MET A 1 16.60 8.59 -1.88
N THR A 2 15.88 9.46 -1.18
CA THR A 2 15.07 9.15 -0.01
C THR A 2 13.65 8.81 -0.47
N LEU A 3 13.03 7.84 0.17
CA LEU A 3 11.62 7.49 -0.02
C LEU A 3 10.86 7.96 1.21
N SER A 4 9.62 8.41 1.04
CA SER A 4 8.78 8.79 2.18
C SER A 4 7.73 7.73 2.40
N LEU A 5 7.69 7.14 3.60
CA LEU A 5 6.55 6.34 4.04
C LEU A 5 5.43 7.30 4.41
N CYS A 6 4.28 7.15 3.77
CA CYS A 6 3.15 8.03 3.96
C CYS A 6 1.91 7.26 4.38
N GLU A 7 1.12 7.92 5.21
CA GLU A 7 -0.31 7.65 5.41
C GLU A 7 -1.10 8.56 4.48
N VAL A 8 -2.04 7.97 3.75
CA VAL A 8 -3.02 8.71 2.94
C VAL A 8 -4.40 8.36 3.46
N ILE A 9 -5.11 9.37 3.95
CA ILE A 9 -6.53 9.26 4.31
C ILE A 9 -7.34 9.75 3.13
N TRP A 10 -8.25 8.92 2.65
CA TRP A 10 -9.06 9.22 1.47
C TRP A 10 -10.45 8.59 1.59
N VAL A 11 -11.40 9.15 0.85
CA VAL A 11 -12.75 8.58 0.74
C VAL A 11 -12.66 7.42 -0.23
N ASP A 12 -12.82 6.20 0.27
CA ASP A 12 -12.99 5.05 -0.61
C ASP A 12 -14.41 5.08 -1.13
N ALA A 13 -14.55 5.33 -2.43
CA ALA A 13 -15.84 5.26 -3.10
C ALA A 13 -16.20 3.79 -3.31
N TYR A 14 -16.35 3.05 -2.21
CA TYR A 14 -16.87 1.71 -2.22
C TYR A 14 -18.36 1.80 -2.57
N MET A 15 -18.71 1.38 -3.78
CA MET A 15 -20.10 1.33 -4.23
C MET A 15 -20.69 -0.01 -3.79
N GLU A 16 -21.39 -0.01 -2.65
CA GLU A 16 -22.33 -1.09 -2.36
C GLU A 16 -23.59 -0.90 -3.21
N GLY A 17 -23.87 -1.89 -4.06
CA GLY A 17 -25.10 -1.97 -4.82
C GLY A 17 -26.16 -2.73 -4.02
N GLU A 18 -26.67 -2.14 -2.94
CA GLU A 18 -27.70 -2.75 -2.11
C GLU A 18 -28.97 -1.88 -2.01
N TRP A 19 -30.14 -2.53 -2.04
CA TRP A 19 -31.41 -1.88 -1.74
C TRP A 19 -31.61 -1.89 -0.22
N THR A 20 -31.34 -0.77 0.44
CA THR A 20 -31.49 -0.64 1.90
C THR A 20 -32.48 0.47 2.27
N GLU A 21 -33.17 0.32 3.40
CA GLU A 21 -34.02 1.37 3.98
C GLU A 21 -33.14 2.56 4.37
N TYR A 22 -33.37 3.67 3.70
CA TYR A 22 -32.41 4.76 3.51
C TYR A 22 -31.95 5.41 4.83
N SER A 23 -30.68 5.23 5.19
CA SER A 23 -29.90 6.26 5.89
C SER A 23 -28.67 6.54 5.05
N SER A 24 -28.49 7.78 4.59
CA SER A 24 -27.29 8.13 3.83
C SER A 24 -26.06 7.89 4.71
N PRO A 25 -25.11 7.03 4.31
CA PRO A 25 -23.89 6.82 5.09
C PRO A 25 -23.16 8.16 5.22
N LYS A 26 -22.64 8.47 6.41
CA LYS A 26 -21.86 9.70 6.57
C LYS A 26 -20.54 9.50 5.86
N THR A 27 -20.00 10.56 5.25
CA THR A 27 -18.71 10.50 4.55
C THR A 27 -17.57 9.99 5.44
N GLU A 28 -17.67 10.26 6.74
CA GLU A 28 -16.75 9.79 7.78
C GLU A 28 -16.70 8.26 7.85
N ASP A 29 -17.81 7.57 7.56
CA ASP A 29 -17.95 6.12 7.60
C ASP A 29 -17.24 5.42 6.41
N THR A 30 -16.76 6.20 5.43
CA THR A 30 -16.12 5.72 4.19
C THR A 30 -14.64 6.12 4.08
N LEU A 31 -14.07 6.69 5.14
CA LEU A 31 -12.66 7.07 5.15
C LEU A 31 -11.78 5.83 5.33
N VAL A 32 -10.82 5.68 4.41
CA VAL A 32 -9.82 4.62 4.46
C VAL A 32 -8.44 5.24 4.64
N ALA A 33 -7.62 4.59 5.47
CA ALA A 33 -6.21 4.89 5.63
C ALA A 33 -5.37 3.88 4.83
N THR A 34 -4.56 4.38 3.90
CA THR A 34 -3.60 3.55 3.15
C THR A 34 -2.19 3.98 3.48
N TYR A 35 -1.35 3.02 3.82
CA TYR A 35 0.06 3.22 4.16
C TYR A 35 0.94 2.67 3.05
N GLY A 36 1.97 3.43 2.66
CA GLY A 36 2.93 2.96 1.67
C GLY A 36 3.97 4.00 1.32
N LEU A 37 4.96 3.56 0.53
CA LEU A 37 6.02 4.42 0.01
C LEU A 37 5.43 5.34 -1.06
N LEU A 38 5.61 6.65 -0.89
CA LEU A 38 5.16 7.63 -1.87
C LEU A 38 5.99 7.54 -3.15
N VAL A 39 5.37 7.03 -4.21
CA VAL A 39 6.01 6.85 -5.53
C VAL A 39 5.81 8.09 -6.40
N HIS A 40 4.58 8.60 -6.43
CA HIS A 40 4.19 9.72 -7.28
C HIS A 40 3.07 10.53 -6.65
N LYS A 41 3.06 11.84 -6.89
CA LYS A 41 2.00 12.74 -6.46
C LYS A 41 1.85 13.87 -7.46
N ASP A 42 0.66 14.02 -8.04
CA ASP A 42 0.31 15.14 -8.88
C ASP A 42 -1.13 15.64 -8.62
N LYS A 43 -1.67 16.45 -9.54
CA LYS A 43 -3.03 17.01 -9.43
C LYS A 43 -4.13 15.97 -9.62
N LYS A 44 -3.83 14.80 -10.20
CA LYS A 44 -4.79 13.75 -10.54
C LYS A 44 -4.66 12.54 -9.61
N TRP A 45 -3.43 12.19 -9.22
CA TRP A 45 -3.14 10.94 -8.54
C TRP A 45 -2.18 11.10 -7.36
N VAL A 46 -2.40 10.28 -6.34
CA VAL A 46 -1.42 9.91 -5.33
C VAL A 46 -1.14 8.42 -5.51
N VAL A 47 0.12 8.06 -5.71
CA VAL A 47 0.52 6.66 -5.93
C VAL A 47 1.41 6.20 -4.78
N LEU A 48 0.97 5.16 -4.08
CA LEU A 48 1.72 4.49 -3.03
C LEU A 48 2.18 3.11 -3.50
N ALA A 49 3.31 2.62 -3.00
CA ALA A 49 3.74 1.23 -3.15
C ALA A 49 3.89 0.57 -1.78
N MET A 50 3.49 -0.69 -1.65
CA MET A 50 3.76 -1.44 -0.42
C MET A 50 5.23 -1.87 -0.32
N THR A 51 5.87 -2.15 -1.46
CA THR A 51 7.23 -2.68 -1.49
C THR A 51 8.08 -2.00 -2.56
N TYR A 52 9.34 -1.75 -2.24
CA TYR A 52 10.38 -1.39 -3.20
C TYR A 52 11.54 -2.38 -3.11
N ILE A 53 11.93 -2.96 -4.24
CA ILE A 53 13.12 -3.81 -4.35
C ILE A 53 14.16 -3.04 -5.15
N ASP A 54 15.28 -2.72 -4.52
CA ASP A 54 16.42 -2.07 -5.17
C ASP A 54 17.32 -3.12 -5.86
N GLY A 55 18.06 -2.71 -6.90
CA GLY A 55 18.96 -3.61 -7.62
C GLY A 55 19.18 -3.19 -9.07
N LYS A 56 19.67 -4.13 -9.90
CA LYS A 56 19.92 -3.88 -11.33
C LYS A 56 18.66 -3.54 -12.12
N ALA A 57 17.51 -4.05 -11.69
CA ALA A 57 16.20 -3.72 -12.22
C ALA A 57 15.28 -3.38 -11.03
N PRO A 58 15.23 -2.11 -10.60
CA PRO A 58 14.43 -1.71 -9.45
C PRO A 58 12.94 -1.93 -9.73
N TYR A 59 12.21 -2.38 -8.71
CA TYR A 59 10.81 -2.78 -8.83
C TYR A 59 9.93 -2.20 -7.71
N TRP A 60 8.75 -1.72 -8.08
CA TRP A 60 7.69 -1.31 -7.16
C TRP A 60 6.60 -2.38 -7.12
N GLY A 61 6.35 -2.93 -5.94
CA GLY A 61 5.30 -3.93 -5.71
C GLY A 61 4.04 -3.32 -5.13
N SER A 62 2.88 -3.86 -5.57
CA SER A 62 1.55 -3.53 -5.06
C SER A 62 1.26 -2.03 -5.04
N LEU A 63 1.14 -1.44 -6.23
CA LEU A 63 0.87 -0.03 -6.42
C LEU A 63 -0.60 0.29 -6.14
N TRP A 64 -0.84 1.28 -5.29
CA TRP A 64 -2.14 1.87 -5.01
C TRP A 64 -2.26 3.22 -5.72
N HIS A 65 -3.26 3.35 -6.59
CA HIS A 65 -3.54 4.57 -7.34
C HIS A 65 -4.78 5.25 -6.75
N ILE A 66 -4.56 6.32 -5.99
CA ILE A 66 -5.61 7.02 -5.27
C ILE A 66 -5.94 8.32 -6.02
N PRO A 67 -7.19 8.54 -6.47
CA PRO A 67 -7.58 9.80 -7.10
C PRO A 67 -7.38 10.98 -6.15
N ARG A 68 -6.66 12.01 -6.60
CA ARG A 68 -6.28 13.15 -5.75
C ARG A 68 -7.48 13.89 -5.16
N GLY A 69 -8.61 13.91 -5.88
CA GLY A 69 -9.87 14.52 -5.44
C GLY A 69 -10.56 13.79 -4.28
N MET A 70 -10.23 12.52 -4.04
CA MET A 70 -10.75 11.73 -2.93
C MET A 70 -9.88 11.80 -1.67
N VAL A 71 -8.64 12.29 -1.81
CA VAL A 71 -7.67 12.40 -0.71
C VAL A 71 -8.03 13.53 0.24
N LYS A 72 -8.24 13.18 1.51
CA LYS A 72 -8.48 14.13 2.61
C LYS A 72 -7.19 14.63 3.21
N SER A 73 -6.23 13.75 3.47
CA SER A 73 -4.92 14.13 4.01
C SER A 73 -3.80 13.18 3.56
N ILE A 74 -2.59 13.71 3.57
CA ILE A 74 -1.36 12.95 3.35
C ILE A 74 -0.41 13.32 4.49
N ARG A 75 0.05 12.34 5.25
CA ARG A 75 1.01 12.53 6.35
C ARG A 75 2.24 11.69 6.07
N GLU A 76 3.40 12.33 6.01
CA GLU A 76 4.68 11.61 6.03
C GLU A 76 4.93 11.09 7.45
N ILE A 77 5.20 9.79 7.55
CA ILE A 77 5.48 9.10 8.82
C ILE A 77 6.99 9.09 9.04
N GLU A 78 7.73 8.62 8.03
CA GLU A 78 9.19 8.51 8.09
C GLU A 78 9.81 8.69 6.71
N SER A 79 11.05 9.19 6.69
CA SER A 79 11.88 9.19 5.50
C SER A 79 12.79 7.96 5.52
N VAL A 80 12.57 7.06 4.57
CA VAL A 80 13.33 5.82 4.38
C VAL A 80 14.52 6.09 3.46
N SER A 81 15.73 5.86 3.98
CA SER A 81 16.93 5.89 3.16
C SER A 81 17.05 4.61 2.33
N LYS A 82 17.28 4.72 1.01
CA LYS A 82 17.37 3.57 0.08
C LYS A 82 18.41 2.49 0.44
N LYS A 83 19.35 2.77 1.33
CA LYS A 83 20.27 1.75 1.84
C LYS A 83 19.61 1.11 3.06
N PRO A 84 19.01 -0.10 2.96
CA PRO A 84 19.05 -0.97 4.11
C PRO A 84 20.53 -1.13 4.46
N MET A 85 20.97 -0.55 5.57
CA MET A 85 22.23 -0.98 6.15
C MET A 85 22.01 -2.41 6.59
N LEU A 86 22.46 -3.35 5.75
CA LEU A 86 22.80 -4.68 6.24
C LEU A 86 23.86 -4.43 7.32
N ASN A 87 23.44 -4.40 8.58
CA ASN A 87 24.37 -4.74 9.65
C ASN A 87 24.83 -6.15 9.30
N ASN A 88 26.07 -6.28 8.86
CA ASN A 88 26.70 -7.54 8.42
C ASN A 88 26.90 -8.53 9.58
N SER A 89 25.99 -8.54 10.55
CA SER A 89 26.05 -9.32 11.77
C SER A 89 24.71 -9.95 12.08
N GLU A 90 24.02 -10.53 11.09
CA GLU A 90 23.07 -11.63 11.33
C GLU A 90 22.59 -12.26 10.01
N GLN A 91 23.20 -13.41 9.72
CA GLN A 91 22.58 -14.64 9.21
C GLN A 91 21.75 -14.55 7.90
N THR A 92 22.33 -15.20 6.89
CA THR A 92 21.71 -15.84 5.73
C THR A 92 20.19 -16.04 5.86
N PRO A 93 19.36 -15.53 4.92
CA PRO A 93 17.95 -15.88 4.91
C PRO A 93 17.82 -17.40 4.70
N PRO A 94 16.91 -18.11 5.39
CA PRO A 94 16.69 -19.52 5.12
C PRO A 94 16.21 -19.68 3.68
N ARG A 95 16.99 -20.40 2.86
CA ARG A 95 16.53 -20.92 1.57
C ARG A 95 15.45 -21.97 1.84
N SER A 96 14.18 -21.58 1.86
CA SER A 96 13.05 -22.39 1.38
C SER A 96 11.73 -21.65 1.62
N TYR A 97 10.95 -21.47 0.56
CA TYR A 97 9.50 -21.44 0.71
C TYR A 97 9.05 -22.90 0.81
N PRO A 98 8.25 -23.31 1.80
CA PRO A 98 7.63 -24.63 1.76
C PRO A 98 6.64 -24.65 0.59
N VAL A 99 7.01 -25.35 -0.48
CA VAL A 99 6.06 -25.74 -1.53
C VAL A 99 5.37 -27.01 -1.03
N GLU A 100 4.23 -26.86 -0.37
CA GLU A 100 3.20 -27.90 -0.32
C GLU A 100 1.83 -27.21 -0.33
N ILE A 101 1.33 -26.89 -1.53
CA ILE A 101 -0.09 -26.73 -1.75
C ILE A 101 -0.61 -28.14 -2.01
N LYS A 102 -1.07 -28.84 -0.97
CA LYS A 102 -1.95 -29.99 -1.19
C LYS A 102 -3.24 -29.43 -1.77
N GLN A 103 -3.50 -29.76 -3.04
CA GLN A 103 -4.82 -29.60 -3.65
C GLN A 103 -5.84 -30.24 -2.68
N LEU A 104 -6.65 -29.40 -2.03
CA LEU A 104 -7.88 -29.86 -1.42
C LEU A 104 -8.77 -30.30 -2.58
N GLN A 105 -8.74 -31.59 -2.88
CA GLN A 105 -9.78 -32.21 -3.69
C GLN A 105 -11.09 -32.03 -2.92
N SER A 106 -12.00 -31.32 -3.58
CA SER A 106 -13.41 -31.14 -3.26
C SER A 106 -14.05 -32.44 -2.80
N ILE A 107 -14.78 -32.37 -1.67
CA ILE A 107 -15.84 -33.31 -1.31
C ILE A 107 -17.07 -32.99 -2.16
#